data_AF-A0A7C5IZA4-F1
#
_entry.id   AF-A0A7C5IZA4-F1
#
_cell.length_a   1.000
_cell.length_b   1.000
_cell.length_c   1.000
_cell.angle_alpha   90.00
_cell.angle_beta   90.00
_cell.angle_gamma   90.00
#
_symmetry.space_group_name_H-M   'P 1'
#
loop_
_entity.id
_entity.type
_entity.pdbx_description
1 polymer ?
#
loop_
_entity_poly.entity_id
_entity_poly.type
_entity_poly.pdbx_seq_one_letter_code
_entity_poly.pdbx_strand_id
1 'polypeptide(L)'
;MNQSLDYGPLAELIGTWRGDKGMDIAPEPDGTEENPYYETITFTPVGDVTNAESQTLVALHYLQVVQRKSNDQVFHHQTGYWMWDATSNTVMQSLTIPRGVCVLAGGSWNGERDEEGRVKIEVIARLGDEDWGVVQSPFMRDNARTGEFTHHLRVGNGRLSYSETTWVDIYDRLFEHKDANELVRVD
;
A
#
# COMPACT_ATOMS: atom_id res chain seq x y z
N MET A 1 8.51 -29.26 14.64
CA MET A 1 8.19 -29.01 13.22
C MET A 1 7.63 -27.59 13.18
N ASN A 2 8.33 -26.63 12.57
CA ASN A 2 7.73 -25.32 12.33
C ASN A 2 6.62 -25.55 11.30
N GLN A 3 5.36 -25.43 11.70
CA GLN A 3 4.30 -25.28 10.71
C GLN A 3 4.60 -24.02 9.92
N SER A 4 4.76 -24.15 8.61
CA SER A 4 4.75 -23.00 7.71
C SER A 4 3.36 -22.38 7.77
N LEU A 5 3.27 -21.14 8.23
CA LEU A 5 2.01 -20.38 8.20
C LEU A 5 1.59 -20.15 6.75
N ASP A 6 0.29 -20.23 6.49
CA ASP A 6 -0.29 -19.93 5.18
C ASP A 6 -0.58 -18.43 5.08
N TYR A 7 0.23 -17.74 4.28
CA TYR A 7 0.09 -16.31 4.01
C TYR A 7 -0.97 -15.97 2.95
N GLY A 8 -1.65 -16.97 2.38
CA GLY A 8 -2.69 -16.79 1.38
C GLY A 8 -2.23 -15.92 0.21
N PRO A 9 -2.97 -14.85 -0.17
CA PRO A 9 -2.59 -13.98 -1.28
C PRO A 9 -1.31 -13.17 -1.00
N LEU A 10 -0.86 -13.07 0.25
CA LEU A 10 0.33 -12.30 0.62
C LEU A 10 1.63 -13.10 0.45
N ALA A 11 1.56 -14.42 0.24
CA ALA A 11 2.74 -15.28 0.23
C ALA A 11 3.80 -14.83 -0.81
N GLU A 12 3.36 -14.41 -1.99
CA GLU A 12 4.24 -13.96 -3.07
C GLU A 12 4.82 -12.55 -2.85
N LEU A 13 4.32 -11.76 -1.88
CA LEU A 13 4.88 -10.45 -1.55
C LEU A 13 6.16 -10.55 -0.72
N ILE A 14 6.32 -11.63 0.07
CA ILE A 14 7.43 -11.81 1.00
C ILE A 14 8.76 -11.56 0.27
N GLY A 15 9.63 -10.75 0.85
CA GLY A 15 10.95 -10.45 0.32
C GLY A 15 11.19 -8.99 -0.05
N THR A 16 12.27 -8.73 -0.77
CA THR A 16 12.71 -7.38 -1.16
C THR A 16 12.53 -7.15 -2.65
N TRP A 17 11.96 -5.99 -2.98
CA TRP A 17 11.58 -5.58 -4.32
C TRP A 17 12.22 -4.24 -4.65
N ARG A 18 12.72 -4.10 -5.89
CA ARG A 18 13.25 -2.83 -6.39
C ARG A 18 12.68 -2.53 -7.77
N GLY A 19 12.30 -1.27 -7.97
CA GLY A 19 11.82 -0.77 -9.24
C GLY A 19 12.37 0.63 -9.50
N ASP A 20 12.57 0.96 -10.76
CA ASP A 20 13.13 2.24 -11.21
C ASP A 20 12.28 2.92 -12.27
N LYS A 21 11.03 2.48 -12.50
CA LYS A 21 10.13 3.04 -13.51
C LYS A 21 8.96 3.80 -12.89
N GLY A 22 9.08 4.17 -11.63
CA GLY A 22 8.02 4.79 -10.87
C GLY A 22 7.76 6.22 -11.31
N MET A 23 6.49 6.60 -11.26
CA MET A 23 6.04 7.96 -11.49
C MET A 23 5.07 8.36 -10.37
N ASP A 24 5.37 9.49 -9.73
CA ASP A 24 4.49 10.18 -8.78
C ASP A 24 3.86 11.38 -9.49
N ILE A 25 2.54 11.45 -9.51
CA ILE A 25 1.75 12.57 -10.02
C ILE A 25 1.17 13.32 -8.81
N ALA A 26 1.77 14.44 -8.45
CA ALA A 26 1.50 15.18 -7.22
C ALA A 26 0.91 16.58 -7.46
N PRO A 27 0.13 17.13 -6.51
CA PRO A 27 -0.42 18.48 -6.63
C PRO A 27 0.63 19.56 -6.37
N GLU A 28 0.66 20.58 -7.22
CA GLU A 28 1.29 21.88 -6.95
C GLU A 28 0.23 23.00 -6.89
N PRO A 29 0.53 24.14 -6.24
CA PRO A 29 -0.42 25.27 -6.17
C PRO A 29 -0.92 25.75 -7.54
N ASP A 30 -0.09 25.69 -8.57
CA ASP A 30 -0.35 26.16 -9.93
C ASP A 30 -0.43 25.04 -10.98
N GLY A 31 -0.35 23.76 -10.57
CA GLY A 31 -0.29 22.67 -11.53
C GLY A 31 -0.12 21.28 -10.94
N THR A 32 0.61 20.44 -11.66
CA THR A 32 0.91 19.06 -11.31
C THR A 32 2.41 18.88 -11.41
N GLU A 33 3.04 18.34 -10.36
CA GLU A 33 4.43 17.90 -10.40
C GLU A 33 4.46 16.44 -10.85
N GLU A 34 5.33 16.12 -11.81
CA GLU A 34 5.64 14.74 -12.19
C GLU A 34 7.02 14.37 -11.66
N ASN A 35 7.09 13.34 -10.82
CA ASN A 35 8.28 12.95 -10.08
C ASN A 35 8.71 11.52 -10.45
N PRO A 36 9.61 11.34 -11.44
CA PRO A 36 10.22 10.05 -11.70
C PRO A 36 11.05 9.57 -10.50
N TYR A 37 10.84 8.32 -10.08
CA TYR A 37 11.51 7.76 -8.91
C TYR A 37 12.03 6.35 -9.12
N TYR A 38 12.91 5.94 -8.21
CA TYR A 38 13.18 4.54 -7.92
C TYR A 38 12.78 4.26 -6.47
N GLU A 39 12.53 2.99 -6.16
CA GLU A 39 12.09 2.61 -4.83
C GLU A 39 12.58 1.23 -4.41
N THR A 40 12.48 0.98 -3.12
CA THR A 40 12.62 -0.35 -2.53
C THR A 40 11.41 -0.63 -1.64
N ILE A 41 10.79 -1.81 -1.79
CA ILE A 41 9.75 -2.31 -0.90
C ILE A 41 10.23 -3.62 -0.27
N THR A 42 10.16 -3.73 1.04
CA THR A 42 10.50 -4.96 1.77
C THR A 42 9.28 -5.46 2.53
N PHE A 43 8.90 -6.72 2.33
CA PHE A 43 7.83 -7.39 3.06
C PHE A 43 8.42 -8.50 3.94
N THR A 44 8.29 -8.34 5.26
CA THR A 44 8.83 -9.26 6.26
C THR A 44 7.71 -10.01 6.95
N PRO A 45 7.69 -11.35 6.92
CA PRO A 45 6.70 -12.12 7.67
C PRO A 45 6.85 -11.88 9.17
N VAL A 46 5.75 -11.53 9.84
CA VAL A 46 5.74 -11.34 11.30
C VAL A 46 5.04 -12.47 12.06
N GLY A 47 4.50 -13.45 11.32
CA GLY A 47 3.76 -14.58 11.89
C GLY A 47 2.26 -14.35 11.92
N ASP A 48 1.58 -15.09 12.77
CA ASP A 48 0.15 -14.96 13.03
C ASP A 48 -0.14 -14.22 14.33
N VAL A 49 -1.32 -13.62 14.39
CA VAL A 49 -1.87 -12.95 15.56
C VAL A 49 -3.33 -13.33 15.73
N THR A 50 -3.78 -13.45 16.97
CA THR A 50 -5.19 -13.77 17.29
C THR A 50 -5.89 -12.58 17.93
N ASN A 51 -6.93 -12.08 17.29
CA ASN A 51 -7.82 -11.06 17.83
C ASN A 51 -8.99 -11.72 18.57
N ALA A 52 -9.21 -11.29 19.82
CA ALA A 52 -10.32 -11.73 20.66
C ALA A 52 -10.52 -13.27 20.66
N GLU A 53 -9.42 -14.03 20.65
CA GLU A 53 -9.39 -15.51 20.65
C GLU A 53 -10.17 -16.21 19.51
N SER A 54 -10.62 -15.47 18.48
CA SER A 54 -11.56 -15.97 17.48
C SER A 54 -11.17 -15.66 16.04
N GLN A 55 -10.50 -14.53 15.79
CA GLN A 55 -9.97 -14.20 14.48
C GLN A 55 -8.46 -14.43 14.48
N THR A 56 -7.96 -15.19 13.51
CA THR A 56 -6.52 -15.38 13.28
C THR A 56 -6.11 -14.67 12.00
N LEU A 57 -5.15 -13.77 12.10
CA LEU A 57 -4.55 -13.08 10.98
C LEU A 57 -3.11 -13.55 10.79
N VAL A 58 -2.66 -13.67 9.55
CA VAL A 58 -1.24 -13.68 9.22
C VAL A 58 -0.85 -12.29 8.71
N ALA A 59 0.35 -11.84 9.02
CA ALA A 59 0.77 -10.48 8.70
C ALA A 59 2.19 -10.39 8.13
N LEU A 60 2.35 -9.44 7.20
CA LEU A 60 3.64 -8.97 6.70
C LEU A 60 3.84 -7.54 7.16
N HIS A 61 4.91 -7.26 7.89
CA HIS A 61 5.39 -5.89 8.04
C HIS A 61 5.97 -5.44 6.70
N TYR A 62 5.67 -4.22 6.27
CA TYR A 62 6.27 -3.67 5.07
C TYR A 62 6.88 -2.29 5.27
N LEU A 63 7.93 -2.03 4.50
CA LEU A 63 8.60 -0.75 4.39
C LEU A 63 8.82 -0.41 2.91
N GLN A 64 8.31 0.74 2.48
CA GLN A 64 8.52 1.32 1.17
C GLN A 64 9.31 2.62 1.31
N VAL A 65 10.39 2.73 0.55
CA VAL A 65 11.25 3.92 0.49
C VAL A 65 11.36 4.35 -0.96
N VAL A 66 10.93 5.58 -1.25
CA VAL A 66 10.87 6.15 -2.59
C VAL A 66 11.80 7.35 -2.69
N GLN A 67 12.66 7.35 -3.71
CA GLN A 67 13.70 8.34 -3.90
C GLN A 67 13.62 8.98 -5.29
N ARG A 68 13.74 10.31 -5.34
CA ARG A 68 13.69 11.04 -6.60
C ARG A 68 14.91 10.69 -7.44
N LYS A 69 14.73 10.44 -8.73
CA LYS A 69 15.86 10.22 -9.64
C LYS A 69 16.75 11.45 -9.85
N SER A 70 16.22 12.64 -9.60
CA SER A 70 16.93 13.90 -9.85
C SER A 70 18.04 14.17 -8.82
N ASN A 71 17.89 13.68 -7.59
CA ASN A 71 18.78 14.05 -6.48
C ASN A 71 18.93 12.98 -5.38
N ASP A 72 18.39 11.78 -5.58
CA ASP A 72 18.42 10.64 -4.67
C ASP A 72 17.78 10.87 -3.29
N GLN A 73 17.10 12.00 -3.08
CA GLN A 73 16.44 12.31 -1.81
C GLN A 73 15.17 11.47 -1.65
N VAL A 74 15.00 10.94 -0.44
CA VAL A 74 13.75 10.30 -0.03
C VAL A 74 12.65 11.35 0.08
N PHE A 75 11.56 11.16 -0.67
CA PHE A 75 10.40 12.07 -0.63
C PHE A 75 9.11 11.37 -0.22
N HIS A 76 9.09 10.03 -0.26
CA HIS A 76 8.03 9.20 0.31
C HIS A 76 8.62 8.05 1.11
N HIS A 77 8.05 7.83 2.29
CA HIS A 77 8.44 6.78 3.21
C HIS A 77 7.18 6.26 3.88
N GLN A 78 6.86 5.00 3.62
CA GLN A 78 5.58 4.41 3.98
C GLN A 78 5.81 3.06 4.65
N THR A 79 5.09 2.80 5.75
CA THR A 79 5.22 1.55 6.49
C THR A 79 3.93 1.15 7.20
N GLY A 80 3.78 -0.13 7.47
CA GLY A 80 2.66 -0.70 8.20
C GLY A 80 2.60 -2.21 8.00
N TYR A 81 1.39 -2.76 7.89
CA TYR A 81 1.16 -4.19 7.73
C TYR A 81 0.19 -4.52 6.61
N TRP A 82 0.54 -5.53 5.82
CA TRP A 82 -0.43 -6.31 5.07
C TRP A 82 -0.89 -7.49 5.92
N MET A 83 -2.20 -7.72 5.97
CA MET A 83 -2.81 -8.74 6.83
C MET A 83 -3.82 -9.55 6.04
N TRP A 84 -3.92 -10.85 6.36
CA TRP A 84 -4.84 -11.78 5.72
C TRP A 84 -5.65 -12.54 6.76
N ASP A 85 -6.98 -12.48 6.63
CA ASP A 85 -7.95 -13.30 7.35
C ASP A 85 -8.52 -14.35 6.40
N ALA A 86 -8.06 -15.59 6.52
CA ALA A 86 -8.51 -16.71 5.69
C ALA A 86 -9.98 -17.10 5.96
N THR A 87 -10.52 -16.80 7.15
CA THR A 87 -11.89 -17.19 7.51
C THR A 87 -12.90 -16.29 6.80
N SER A 88 -12.61 -14.99 6.72
CA SER A 88 -13.48 -14.00 6.08
C SER A 88 -13.09 -13.68 4.63
N ASN A 89 -11.98 -14.24 4.14
CA ASN A 89 -11.34 -13.86 2.88
C ASN A 89 -11.02 -12.36 2.79
N THR A 90 -10.58 -11.77 3.90
CA THR A 90 -10.32 -10.32 4.00
C THR A 90 -8.82 -10.04 3.92
N VAL A 91 -8.43 -9.20 2.97
CA VAL A 91 -7.09 -8.59 2.91
C VAL A 91 -7.18 -7.20 3.50
N MET A 92 -6.20 -6.83 4.33
CA MET A 92 -6.11 -5.50 4.91
C MET A 92 -4.72 -4.92 4.69
N GLN A 93 -4.66 -3.62 4.47
CA GLN A 93 -3.43 -2.84 4.49
C GLN A 93 -3.58 -1.74 5.54
N SER A 94 -2.74 -1.80 6.57
CA SER A 94 -2.49 -0.64 7.42
C SER A 94 -1.25 0.09 6.90
N LEU A 95 -1.32 1.40 6.79
CA LEU A 95 -0.16 2.21 6.43
C LEU A 95 -0.11 3.49 7.23
N THR A 96 1.11 3.97 7.43
CA THR A 96 1.41 5.27 8.03
C THR A 96 2.52 5.94 7.23
N ILE A 97 2.41 7.25 7.12
CA ILE A 97 3.43 8.10 6.49
C ILE A 97 3.83 9.21 7.47
N PRO A 98 5.07 9.72 7.40
CA PRO A 98 5.58 10.78 8.28
C PRO A 98 4.97 12.17 7.98
N ARG A 99 3.73 12.21 7.47
CA ARG A 99 2.88 13.39 7.30
C ARG A 99 1.77 13.47 8.36
N GLY A 100 1.75 12.51 9.30
CA GLY A 100 0.67 12.39 10.29
C GLY A 100 -0.63 11.91 9.63
N VAL A 101 -0.53 10.95 8.72
CA VAL A 101 -1.66 10.25 8.08
C VAL A 101 -1.50 8.76 8.33
N CYS A 102 -2.59 8.12 8.75
CA CYS A 102 -2.72 6.69 8.96
C CYS A 102 -3.95 6.19 8.22
N VAL A 103 -3.85 5.04 7.57
CA VAL A 103 -4.95 4.43 6.80
C VAL A 103 -5.08 2.97 7.20
N LEU A 104 -6.32 2.51 7.36
CA LEU A 104 -6.66 1.09 7.38
C LEU A 104 -7.58 0.82 6.18
N ALA A 105 -7.02 0.20 5.15
CA ALA A 105 -7.72 -0.19 3.94
C ALA A 105 -8.07 -1.67 3.98
N GLY A 106 -9.23 -2.02 3.45
CA GLY A 106 -9.70 -3.40 3.39
C GLY A 106 -10.20 -3.78 1.99
N GLY A 107 -10.22 -5.08 1.74
CA GLY A 107 -10.73 -5.69 0.52
C GLY A 107 -10.94 -7.18 0.72
N SER A 108 -11.56 -7.83 -0.27
CA SER A 108 -11.74 -9.28 -0.25
C SER A 108 -10.95 -9.95 -1.37
N TRP A 109 -10.36 -11.11 -1.09
CA TRP A 109 -9.66 -11.89 -2.10
C TRP A 109 -10.28 -13.28 -2.24
N ASN A 110 -10.76 -13.59 -3.45
CA ASN A 110 -11.48 -14.83 -3.76
C ASN A 110 -10.69 -15.77 -4.69
N GLY A 111 -9.37 -15.66 -4.71
CA GLY A 111 -8.52 -16.42 -5.63
C GLY A 111 -8.20 -15.71 -6.94
N GLU A 112 -8.58 -14.44 -7.09
CA GLU A 112 -8.41 -13.68 -8.33
C GLU A 112 -6.94 -13.59 -8.77
N ARG A 113 -6.71 -13.84 -10.06
CA ARG A 113 -5.42 -13.74 -10.73
C ARG A 113 -5.54 -12.97 -12.04
N ASP A 114 -4.47 -12.36 -12.49
CA ASP A 114 -4.40 -11.75 -13.83
C ASP A 114 -4.12 -12.80 -14.93
N GLU A 115 -4.04 -12.35 -16.18
CA GLU A 115 -3.79 -13.19 -17.36
C GLU A 115 -2.45 -13.94 -17.31
N GLU A 116 -1.49 -13.44 -16.52
CA GLU A 116 -0.17 -14.05 -16.30
C GLU A 116 -0.13 -14.95 -15.06
N GLY A 117 -1.29 -15.16 -14.42
CA GLY A 117 -1.42 -15.97 -13.22
C GLY A 117 -0.94 -15.27 -11.93
N ARG A 118 -0.65 -13.96 -11.97
CA ARG A 118 -0.23 -13.21 -10.77
C ARG A 118 -1.43 -12.94 -9.87
N VAL A 119 -1.22 -13.02 -8.56
CA VAL A 119 -2.23 -12.69 -7.56
C VAL A 119 -2.62 -11.23 -7.71
N LYS A 120 -3.93 -10.93 -7.73
CA LYS A 120 -4.46 -9.56 -7.70
C LYS A 120 -4.99 -9.26 -6.30
N ILE A 121 -4.57 -8.13 -5.73
CA ILE A 121 -5.09 -7.64 -4.44
C ILE A 121 -5.58 -6.22 -4.66
N GLU A 122 -6.73 -5.91 -4.09
CA GLU A 122 -7.29 -4.56 -4.06
C GLU A 122 -7.75 -4.25 -2.65
N VAL A 123 -7.39 -3.08 -2.14
CA VAL A 123 -7.86 -2.56 -0.86
C VAL A 123 -8.26 -1.10 -1.00
N ILE A 124 -9.25 -0.70 -0.22
CA ILE A 124 -9.79 0.66 -0.21
C ILE A 124 -10.00 1.17 1.21
N ALA A 125 -9.80 2.46 1.41
CA ALA A 125 -10.17 3.18 2.61
C ALA A 125 -10.82 4.52 2.25
N ARG A 126 -11.78 4.96 3.06
CA ARG A 126 -12.47 6.24 2.89
C ARG A 126 -12.55 6.99 4.20
N LEU A 127 -12.45 8.31 4.13
CA LEU A 127 -12.63 9.16 5.28
C LEU A 127 -14.08 9.08 5.77
N GLY A 128 -14.27 8.67 7.02
CA GLY A 128 -15.59 8.51 7.64
C GLY A 128 -16.26 7.16 7.41
N ASP A 129 -15.58 6.22 6.73
CA ASP A 129 -15.99 4.82 6.69
C ASP A 129 -15.88 4.19 8.09
N GLU A 130 -16.84 3.34 8.46
CA GLU A 130 -16.90 2.71 9.78
C GLU A 130 -15.89 1.56 9.93
N ASP A 131 -15.54 0.90 8.82
CA ASP A 131 -14.66 -0.26 8.80
C ASP A 131 -13.26 0.10 8.28
N TRP A 132 -13.18 0.88 7.19
CA TRP A 132 -11.94 1.13 6.44
C TRP A 132 -11.61 2.62 6.37
N GLY A 133 -11.05 3.15 7.47
CA GLY A 133 -10.91 4.57 7.69
C GLY A 133 -9.55 5.19 7.33
N VAL A 134 -9.60 6.51 7.14
CA VAL A 134 -8.43 7.40 7.10
C VAL A 134 -8.42 8.29 8.34
N VAL A 135 -7.28 8.37 9.03
CA VAL A 135 -7.05 9.30 10.15
C VAL A 135 -5.87 10.20 9.80
N GLN A 136 -6.03 11.50 10.04
CA GLN A 136 -5.03 12.50 9.64
C GLN A 136 -4.92 13.64 10.64
N SER A 137 -3.74 14.26 10.70
CA SER A 137 -3.46 15.39 11.57
C SER A 137 -4.35 16.60 11.25
N PRO A 138 -4.56 17.53 12.21
CA PRO A 138 -5.34 18.74 11.95
C PRO A 138 -4.84 19.54 10.74
N PHE A 139 -3.51 19.65 10.56
CA PHE A 139 -2.94 20.35 9.42
C PHE A 139 -3.32 19.68 8.09
N MET A 140 -3.19 18.35 8.02
CA MET A 140 -3.58 17.59 6.83
C MET A 140 -5.09 17.71 6.58
N ARG A 141 -5.93 17.58 7.60
CA ARG A 141 -7.39 17.77 7.49
C ARG A 141 -7.76 19.14 6.90
N ASP A 142 -7.04 20.20 7.30
CA ASP A 142 -7.41 21.57 6.95
C ASP A 142 -6.76 22.06 5.64
N ASN A 143 -5.66 21.43 5.17
CA ASN A 143 -4.88 21.94 4.04
C ASN A 143 -4.61 20.91 2.92
N ALA A 144 -4.68 19.61 3.20
CA ALA A 144 -4.36 18.53 2.26
C ALA A 144 -5.14 17.27 2.64
N ARG A 145 -6.47 17.38 2.66
CA ARG A 145 -7.35 16.40 3.28
C ARG A 145 -7.44 15.16 2.42
N THR A 146 -6.93 14.05 2.93
CA THR A 146 -7.11 12.73 2.30
C THR A 146 -8.55 12.27 2.49
N GLY A 147 -9.26 12.02 1.39
CA GLY A 147 -10.66 11.61 1.37
C GLY A 147 -10.85 10.12 1.06
N GLU A 148 -10.04 9.56 0.16
CA GLU A 148 -10.10 8.16 -0.25
C GLU A 148 -8.71 7.69 -0.65
N PHE A 149 -8.41 6.42 -0.35
CA PHE A 149 -7.20 5.71 -0.74
C PHE A 149 -7.58 4.38 -1.37
N THR A 150 -7.03 4.07 -2.53
CA THR A 150 -7.17 2.78 -3.21
C THR A 150 -5.80 2.26 -3.60
N HIS A 151 -5.58 0.96 -3.40
CA HIS A 151 -4.33 0.31 -3.77
C HIS A 151 -4.62 -1.01 -4.49
N HIS A 152 -4.10 -1.13 -5.71
CA HIS A 152 -4.11 -2.36 -6.47
C HIS A 152 -2.70 -2.93 -6.56
N LEU A 153 -2.53 -4.20 -6.19
CA LEU A 153 -1.30 -4.96 -6.36
C LEU A 153 -1.50 -6.11 -7.35
N ARG A 154 -0.46 -6.38 -8.14
CA ARG A 154 -0.30 -7.65 -8.86
C ARG A 154 1.06 -8.23 -8.55
N VAL A 155 1.10 -9.46 -8.04
CA VAL A 155 2.36 -10.09 -7.63
C VAL A 155 2.42 -11.55 -8.09
N GLY A 156 3.59 -11.94 -8.61
CA GLY A 156 3.89 -13.30 -9.05
C GLY A 156 4.98 -13.29 -10.10
N ASN A 157 5.52 -14.47 -10.41
CA ASN A 157 6.57 -14.65 -11.42
C ASN A 157 7.81 -13.75 -11.18
N GLY A 158 8.12 -13.46 -9.90
CA GLY A 158 9.24 -12.58 -9.52
C GLY A 158 9.02 -11.09 -9.83
N ARG A 159 7.78 -10.68 -10.10
CA ARG A 159 7.40 -9.29 -10.41
C ARG A 159 6.29 -8.81 -9.47
N LEU A 160 6.39 -7.55 -9.07
CA LEU A 160 5.38 -6.81 -8.32
C LEU A 160 5.04 -5.56 -9.12
N SER A 161 3.77 -5.33 -9.40
CA SER A 161 3.31 -4.06 -9.97
C SER A 161 2.18 -3.51 -9.13
N TYR A 162 2.15 -2.20 -8.93
CA TYR A 162 1.07 -1.57 -8.18
C TYR A 162 0.61 -0.26 -8.80
N SER A 163 -0.58 0.15 -8.38
CA SER A 163 -1.07 1.51 -8.52
C SER A 163 -1.76 1.93 -7.22
N GLU A 164 -1.30 3.02 -6.63
CA GLU A 164 -1.94 3.70 -5.50
C GLU A 164 -2.64 4.95 -6.05
N THR A 165 -3.87 5.20 -5.58
CA THR A 165 -4.61 6.43 -5.88
C THR A 165 -5.13 7.01 -4.58
N THR A 166 -4.78 8.26 -4.34
CA THR A 166 -5.23 9.02 -3.16
C THR A 166 -5.99 10.26 -3.63
N TRP A 167 -7.26 10.36 -3.23
CA TRP A 167 -8.04 11.57 -3.45
C TRP A 167 -7.77 12.57 -2.33
N VAL A 168 -7.22 13.73 -2.70
CA VAL A 168 -6.80 14.77 -1.76
C VAL A 168 -7.50 16.09 -2.09
N ASP A 169 -8.18 16.68 -1.11
CA ASP A 169 -8.66 18.06 -1.18
C ASP A 169 -7.53 19.01 -0.75
N ILE A 170 -6.94 19.71 -1.71
CA ILE A 170 -5.73 20.52 -1.56
C ILE A 170 -5.75 21.67 -2.57
N TYR A 171 -5.28 22.85 -2.16
CA TYR A 171 -5.24 24.06 -3.02
C TYR A 171 -6.61 24.39 -3.64
N ASP A 172 -7.68 24.32 -2.83
CA ASP A 172 -9.06 24.61 -3.22
C ASP A 172 -9.60 23.74 -4.38
N ARG A 173 -9.05 22.54 -4.55
CA ARG A 173 -9.50 21.55 -5.54
C ARG A 173 -9.37 20.12 -5.03
N LEU A 174 -10.18 19.25 -5.59
CA LEU A 174 -9.99 17.81 -5.47
C LEU A 174 -8.92 17.36 -6.47
N PHE A 175 -7.88 16.69 -5.97
CA PHE A 175 -6.77 16.19 -6.76
C PHE A 175 -6.66 14.67 -6.67
N GLU A 176 -6.42 14.04 -7.82
CA GLU A 176 -6.19 12.60 -7.94
C GLU A 176 -4.69 12.32 -7.92
N HIS A 177 -4.13 12.13 -6.73
CA HIS A 177 -2.72 11.78 -6.57
C HIS A 177 -2.51 10.31 -6.91
N LYS A 178 -1.54 10.04 -7.79
CA LYS A 178 -1.31 8.70 -8.35
C LYS A 178 0.16 8.34 -8.28
N ASP A 179 0.40 7.14 -7.77
CA ASP A 179 1.70 6.48 -7.78
C ASP A 179 1.57 5.12 -8.46
N ALA A 180 2.49 4.80 -9.37
CA ALA A 180 2.55 3.47 -9.95
C ALA A 180 3.99 3.09 -10.27
N ASN A 181 4.32 1.81 -10.05
CA ASN A 181 5.61 1.25 -10.43
C ASN A 181 5.53 -0.26 -10.69
N GLU A 182 6.61 -0.77 -11.26
CA GLU A 182 6.88 -2.18 -11.46
C GLU A 182 8.26 -2.53 -10.90
N LEU A 183 8.30 -3.55 -10.06
CA LEU A 183 9.45 -3.97 -9.29
C LEU A 183 9.79 -5.42 -9.59
N VAL A 184 11.08 -5.71 -9.49
CA VAL A 184 11.63 -7.07 -9.54
C VAL A 184 12.09 -7.48 -8.15
N ARG A 185 11.95 -8.77 -7.86
CA ARG A 185 12.48 -9.35 -6.63
C ARG A 185 14.01 -9.39 -6.67
N VAL A 186 14.68 -9.05 -5.57
CA VAL A 186 16.14 -8.91 -5.51
C VAL A 186 16.82 -9.71 -4.40
N ASP A 187 16.08 -10.56 -3.70
CA ASP A 187 16.58 -11.46 -2.66
C ASP A 187 16.63 -12.93 -3.09
#